data_AF-A0A3S4ZHK0-F1
#
_entry.id   AF-A0A3S4ZHK0-F1
#
_cell.length_a   1.000
_cell.length_b   1.000
_cell.length_c   1.000
_cell.angle_alpha   90.00
_cell.angle_beta   90.00
_cell.angle_gamma   90.00
#
_symmetry.space_group_name_H-M   'P 1'
#
loop_
_entity.id
_entity.type
_entity.pdbx_description
1 polymer ?
#
loop_
_entity_poly.entity_id
_entity_poly.type
_entity_poly.pdbx_seq_one_letter_code
_entity_poly.pdbx_strand_id
1 'polypeptide(L)'
;MMEKENKLTGRSQPLVHFTRRLVYKIINRLSLIALLDLVTFGTTTHLIVGAARFCILTLCNISFWPDLVNRKRNAIQNALSLSQKSHTDLFGRLDLNVRNDEMQAPVALATLPVISTLLLVAKWLLLMRAFYLIARLAFSLVRIQRRLSKKRIALAERHSRLNSKLVGLDSAVAVGDGRPVDWVDEVTRLPLSQLRRQLQKRQITAIDLLDAFQRKALALIQSQTGCIAEIIYGADVDAIYADETLDSKLPNATTPASLLHGIPISLKEMIPVCGYDHTMGYVHNVSGLAFCRSIRGMYDIPVMFRIVDTKSD
;
A
#
# COMPACT_ATOMS: atom_id res chain seq x y z
N MET A 1 -0.85 3.41 45.47
CA MET A 1 0.19 2.55 44.87
C MET A 1 -0.10 2.41 43.39
N MET A 2 0.27 3.40 42.56
CA MET A 2 0.28 3.36 41.07
C MET A 2 0.76 4.74 40.58
N GLU A 3 1.98 5.10 40.97
CA GLU A 3 2.74 6.21 40.41
C GLU A 3 4.03 5.60 39.87
N LYS A 4 3.98 5.14 38.61
CA LYS A 4 5.10 4.74 37.75
C LYS A 4 4.53 4.01 36.55
N GLU A 5 4.12 4.75 35.52
CA GLU A 5 4.20 4.30 34.11
C GLU A 5 3.70 5.40 33.17
N ASN A 6 4.61 6.25 32.71
CA ASN A 6 4.70 6.57 31.29
C ASN A 6 5.98 7.32 30.97
N LYS A 7 7.08 6.56 30.95
CA LYS A 7 8.41 6.97 30.49
C LYS A 7 8.79 6.09 29.30
N LEU A 8 7.94 6.01 28.27
CA LEU A 8 8.17 5.18 27.07
C LEU A 8 7.76 5.89 25.76
N THR A 9 7.92 7.20 25.66
CA THR A 9 7.85 7.96 24.37
C THR A 9 9.23 8.25 23.79
N GLY A 10 10.17 7.30 23.94
CA GLY A 10 11.57 7.53 23.57
C GLY A 10 12.28 6.30 23.06
N ARG A 11 11.92 5.81 21.86
CA ARG A 11 12.83 5.09 20.93
C ARG A 11 12.05 4.54 19.73
N SER A 12 12.09 5.26 18.61
CA SER A 12 12.09 4.69 17.24
C SER A 12 11.97 5.80 16.17
N GLN A 13 12.83 6.82 16.22
CA GLN A 13 13.07 7.69 15.05
C GLN A 13 14.53 7.78 14.56
N PRO A 14 15.43 6.79 14.74
CA PRO A 14 16.77 6.91 14.17
C PRO A 14 16.75 6.80 12.63
N LEU A 15 15.80 6.06 12.03
CA LEU A 15 15.87 5.70 10.61
C LEU A 15 15.44 6.82 9.64
N VAL A 16 14.45 7.64 10.04
CA VAL A 16 13.98 8.77 9.20
C VAL A 16 14.96 9.94 9.23
N HIS A 17 15.61 10.16 10.38
CA HIS A 17 16.66 11.17 10.49
C HIS A 17 17.96 10.74 9.79
N PHE A 18 18.28 9.44 9.81
CA PHE A 18 19.43 8.89 9.11
C PHE A 18 19.27 8.98 7.58
N THR A 19 18.10 8.61 7.05
CA THR A 19 17.83 8.70 5.60
C THR A 19 17.86 10.14 5.09
N ARG A 20 17.32 11.12 5.85
CA ARG A 20 17.45 12.55 5.49
C ARG A 20 18.90 13.03 5.48
N ARG A 21 19.73 12.64 6.46
CA ARG A 21 21.15 13.01 6.51
C ARG A 21 21.96 12.36 5.38
N LEU A 22 21.63 11.13 5.01
CA LEU A 22 22.30 10.41 3.92
C LEU A 22 21.98 11.06 2.57
N VAL A 23 20.71 11.38 2.32
CA VAL A 23 20.26 12.05 1.09
C VAL A 23 20.91 13.43 0.95
N TYR A 24 20.98 14.22 2.02
CA TYR A 24 21.67 15.52 1.98
C TYR A 24 23.18 15.39 1.72
N LYS A 25 23.86 14.41 2.32
CA LYS A 25 25.29 14.16 2.05
C LYS A 25 25.52 13.72 0.61
N ILE A 26 24.64 12.91 0.03
CA ILE A 26 24.73 12.46 -1.37
C ILE A 26 24.48 13.64 -2.31
N ILE A 27 23.43 14.44 -2.09
CA ILE A 27 23.13 15.63 -2.90
C ILE A 27 24.29 16.63 -2.84
N ASN A 28 24.86 16.87 -1.66
CA ASN A 28 25.94 17.85 -1.51
C ASN A 28 27.29 17.36 -2.06
N ARG A 29 27.51 16.03 -2.15
CA ARG A 29 28.67 15.47 -2.87
C ARG A 29 28.47 15.45 -4.38
N LEU A 30 27.24 15.20 -4.85
CA LEU A 30 26.90 15.27 -6.26
C LEU A 30 26.97 16.70 -6.80
N SER A 31 26.57 17.71 -6.02
CA SER A 31 26.75 19.13 -6.42
C SER A 31 28.23 19.53 -6.48
N LEU A 32 29.07 18.99 -5.57
CA LEU A 32 30.51 19.26 -5.56
C LEU A 32 31.22 18.61 -6.75
N ILE A 33 30.83 17.39 -7.11
CA ILE A 33 31.33 16.70 -8.32
C ILE A 33 30.91 17.46 -9.58
N ALA A 34 29.64 17.91 -9.66
CA ALA A 34 29.16 18.71 -10.78
C ALA A 34 29.88 20.08 -10.90
N LEU A 35 30.30 20.67 -9.78
CA LEU A 35 31.11 21.90 -9.78
C LEU A 35 32.56 21.65 -10.18
N LEU A 36 33.16 20.50 -9.80
CA LEU A 36 34.50 20.09 -10.24
C LEU A 36 34.55 19.75 -11.73
N ASP A 37 33.49 19.16 -12.28
CA ASP A 37 33.36 18.90 -13.72
C ASP A 37 33.15 20.20 -14.51
N LEU A 38 32.54 21.23 -13.91
CA LEU A 38 32.35 22.55 -14.56
C LEU A 38 33.65 23.36 -14.65
N VAL A 39 34.57 23.18 -13.70
CA VAL A 39 35.88 23.86 -13.69
C VAL A 39 36.89 23.19 -14.64
N THR A 40 36.73 21.89 -14.92
CA THR A 40 37.65 21.13 -15.79
C THR A 40 37.29 21.19 -17.28
N PHE A 41 36.10 21.68 -17.66
CA PHE A 41 35.59 21.66 -19.04
C PHE A 41 35.34 23.05 -19.65
N GLY A 42 36.24 24.00 -19.41
CA GLY A 42 36.12 25.41 -19.81
C GLY A 42 36.03 25.72 -21.31
N THR A 43 36.02 24.75 -22.24
CA THR A 43 35.98 25.05 -23.69
C THR A 43 35.01 24.22 -24.53
N THR A 44 34.26 23.26 -23.96
CA THR A 44 33.22 22.49 -24.71
C THR A 44 31.78 22.75 -24.21
N THR A 45 31.61 23.72 -23.32
CA THR A 45 30.36 24.03 -22.61
C THR A 45 29.22 24.52 -23.51
N HIS A 46 29.51 25.14 -24.66
CA HIS A 46 28.46 25.63 -25.56
C HIS A 46 27.69 24.50 -26.28
N LEU A 47 28.34 23.37 -26.58
CA LEU A 47 27.69 22.26 -27.28
C LEU A 47 26.83 21.42 -26.33
N ILE A 48 27.30 21.22 -25.09
CA ILE A 48 26.62 20.35 -24.10
C ILE A 48 25.42 21.05 -23.49
N VAL A 49 25.50 22.37 -23.22
CA VAL A 49 24.34 23.16 -22.75
C VAL A 49 23.27 23.28 -23.85
N GLY A 50 23.68 23.38 -25.12
CA GLY A 50 22.76 23.34 -26.26
C GLY A 50 22.05 22.00 -26.39
N ALA A 51 22.79 20.88 -26.29
CA ALA A 51 22.22 19.53 -26.36
C ALA A 51 21.31 19.20 -25.16
N ALA A 52 21.66 19.65 -23.95
CA ALA A 52 20.82 19.47 -22.76
C ALA A 52 19.51 20.26 -22.87
N ARG A 53 19.56 21.50 -23.37
CA ARG A 53 18.37 22.34 -23.59
C ARG A 53 17.48 21.77 -24.71
N PHE A 54 18.08 21.21 -25.76
CA PHE A 54 17.35 20.50 -26.82
C PHE A 54 16.68 19.23 -26.31
N CYS A 55 17.41 18.40 -25.52
CA CYS A 55 16.86 17.19 -24.89
C CYS A 55 15.68 17.48 -23.97
N ILE A 56 15.78 18.51 -23.12
CA ILE A 56 14.68 18.91 -22.21
C ILE A 56 13.45 19.40 -23.01
N LEU A 57 13.65 20.16 -24.09
CA LEU A 57 12.56 20.61 -24.95
C LEU A 57 11.91 19.46 -25.73
N THR A 58 12.68 18.50 -26.23
CA THR A 58 12.12 17.30 -26.88
C THR A 58 11.39 16.39 -25.91
N LEU A 59 11.88 16.21 -24.68
CA LEU A 59 11.20 15.37 -23.68
C LEU A 59 9.89 16.01 -23.19
N CYS A 60 9.81 17.34 -23.11
CA CYS A 60 8.57 18.04 -22.82
C CYS A 60 7.57 18.01 -24.00
N ASN A 61 8.03 17.98 -25.25
CA ASN A 61 7.16 17.99 -26.44
C ASN A 61 6.63 16.60 -26.84
N ILE A 62 7.29 15.51 -26.41
CA ILE A 62 6.88 14.12 -26.71
C ILE A 62 5.66 13.66 -25.89
N SER A 63 5.28 14.39 -24.84
CA SER A 63 4.14 14.03 -23.99
C SER A 63 2.75 14.29 -24.61
N PHE A 64 2.66 14.72 -25.88
CA PHE A 64 1.38 15.19 -26.44
C PHE A 64 0.87 14.57 -27.76
N TRP A 65 1.55 13.65 -28.45
CA TRP A 65 1.05 13.16 -29.75
C TRP A 65 1.27 11.66 -30.02
N PRO A 66 0.35 10.77 -29.58
CA PRO A 66 0.38 9.36 -29.97
C PRO A 66 0.05 9.12 -31.48
N ASP A 67 -0.67 10.04 -32.14
CA ASP A 67 -1.15 9.83 -33.51
C ASP A 67 -0.10 10.06 -34.62
N LEU A 68 0.94 10.87 -34.37
CA LEU A 68 1.97 11.16 -35.38
C LEU A 68 2.95 9.98 -35.55
N VAL A 69 3.13 9.18 -34.50
CA VAL A 69 4.02 8.02 -34.49
C VAL A 69 3.47 6.90 -35.37
N ASN A 70 2.15 6.71 -35.40
CA ASN A 70 1.52 5.70 -36.25
C ASN A 70 1.58 6.07 -37.74
N ARG A 71 1.43 7.36 -38.09
CA ARG A 71 1.53 7.80 -39.50
C ARG A 71 2.95 7.69 -40.05
N LYS A 72 4.00 7.98 -39.25
CA LYS A 72 5.40 7.83 -39.68
C LYS A 72 5.81 6.37 -39.83
N ARG A 73 5.30 5.45 -39.00
CA ARG A 73 5.61 4.02 -39.11
C ARG A 73 5.10 3.43 -40.44
N ASN A 74 3.90 3.81 -40.87
CA ASN A 74 3.32 3.35 -42.13
C ASN A 74 4.03 3.94 -43.36
N ALA A 75 4.47 5.19 -43.29
CA ALA A 75 5.27 5.82 -44.36
C ALA A 75 6.64 5.15 -44.52
N ILE A 76 7.29 4.75 -43.42
CA ILE A 76 8.59 4.07 -43.45
C ILE A 76 8.46 2.63 -43.97
N GLN A 77 7.39 1.90 -43.61
CA GLN A 77 7.16 0.56 -44.16
C GLN A 77 6.85 0.59 -45.67
N ASN A 78 6.13 1.60 -46.16
CA ASN A 78 5.89 1.75 -47.60
C ASN A 78 7.14 2.19 -48.38
N ALA A 79 8.04 2.98 -47.76
CA ALA A 79 9.32 3.34 -48.39
C ALA A 79 10.29 2.15 -48.47
N LEU A 80 10.27 1.26 -47.47
CA LEU A 80 11.11 0.06 -47.46
C LEU A 80 10.66 -0.99 -48.49
N SER A 81 9.36 -1.13 -48.73
CA SER A 81 8.84 -2.05 -49.76
C SER A 81 9.11 -1.55 -51.19
N LEU A 82 9.16 -0.23 -51.41
CA LEU A 82 9.55 0.39 -52.68
C LEU A 82 11.06 0.26 -52.95
N SER A 83 11.90 0.31 -51.91
CA SER A 83 13.36 0.17 -52.03
C SER A 83 13.79 -1.27 -52.35
N GLN A 84 13.15 -2.28 -51.75
CA GLN A 84 13.45 -3.69 -52.06
C GLN A 84 13.10 -4.10 -53.50
N LYS A 85 12.15 -3.41 -54.14
CA LYS A 85 11.75 -3.69 -55.53
C LYS A 85 12.70 -3.11 -56.58
N SER A 86 13.50 -2.11 -56.20
CA SER A 86 14.52 -1.48 -57.08
C SER A 86 15.85 -2.24 -57.08
N HIS A 87 16.19 -2.90 -55.95
CA HIS A 87 17.49 -3.56 -55.79
C HIS A 87 17.62 -4.92 -56.48
N THR A 88 16.53 -5.52 -56.96
CA THR A 88 16.58 -6.82 -57.66
C THR A 88 16.79 -6.70 -59.18
N ASP A 89 16.51 -5.53 -59.78
CA ASP A 89 16.70 -5.31 -61.23
C ASP A 89 18.06 -4.68 -61.60
N LEU A 90 18.81 -4.12 -60.64
CA LEU A 90 20.08 -3.43 -60.92
C LEU A 90 21.35 -4.29 -60.72
N PHE A 91 21.23 -5.51 -60.18
CA PHE A 91 22.39 -6.38 -59.91
C PHE A 91 22.75 -7.36 -61.04
N GLY A 92 22.05 -7.31 -62.18
CA GLY A 92 22.28 -8.21 -63.32
C GLY A 92 23.35 -7.77 -64.33
N ARG A 93 23.91 -6.57 -64.22
CA ARG A 93 24.93 -6.09 -65.18
C ARG A 93 25.87 -5.10 -64.51
N LEU A 94 27.02 -5.57 -64.05
CA LEU A 94 28.27 -4.82 -63.95
C LEU A 94 29.39 -5.82 -63.66
N ASP A 95 29.84 -6.50 -64.72
CA ASP A 95 31.20 -7.02 -64.79
C ASP A 95 32.14 -5.80 -64.89
N LEU A 96 32.75 -5.43 -63.78
CA LEU A 96 33.92 -4.56 -63.78
C LEU A 96 35.09 -5.28 -63.12
N ASN A 97 35.93 -5.77 -64.02
CA ASN A 97 37.31 -6.14 -63.82
C ASN A 97 38.06 -4.95 -63.17
N VAL A 98 38.27 -5.01 -61.85
CA VAL A 98 39.01 -4.00 -61.09
C VAL A 98 40.34 -4.60 -60.64
N ARG A 99 41.39 -3.98 -61.17
CA ARG A 99 42.79 -4.07 -60.78
C ARG A 99 42.96 -4.13 -59.25
N ASN A 100 43.72 -5.12 -58.81
CA ASN A 100 44.34 -5.16 -57.50
C ASN A 100 45.50 -4.16 -57.48
N ASP A 101 45.25 -2.93 -57.01
CA ASP A 101 46.30 -2.02 -56.58
C ASP A 101 46.15 -1.76 -55.08
N GLU A 102 47.24 -2.05 -54.36
CA GLU A 102 47.43 -1.93 -52.93
C GLU A 102 47.16 -0.50 -52.45
N MET A 103 46.02 -0.24 -51.81
CA MET A 103 45.82 0.99 -51.04
C MET A 103 44.81 0.79 -49.90
N GLN A 104 45.15 -0.07 -48.94
CA GLN A 104 44.37 -0.27 -47.71
C GLN A 104 45.23 0.03 -46.48
N ALA A 105 45.16 1.26 -45.93
CA ALA A 105 45.66 1.53 -44.57
C ALA A 105 45.08 2.75 -43.82
N PRO A 106 44.64 3.89 -44.41
CA PRO A 106 44.35 5.07 -43.58
C PRO A 106 42.90 5.25 -43.11
N VAL A 107 41.91 4.51 -43.65
CA VAL A 107 40.49 4.75 -43.33
C VAL A 107 40.05 4.15 -41.98
N ALA A 108 40.80 3.19 -41.44
CA ALA A 108 40.45 2.50 -40.19
C ALA A 108 40.66 3.36 -38.92
N LEU A 109 41.52 4.39 -38.97
CA LEU A 109 41.87 5.20 -37.79
C LEU A 109 40.87 6.33 -37.50
N ALA A 110 40.05 6.74 -38.47
CA ALA A 110 39.12 7.87 -38.32
C ALA A 110 37.78 7.52 -37.64
N THR A 111 37.43 6.24 -37.49
CA THR A 111 36.12 5.80 -36.95
C THR A 111 36.11 5.54 -35.45
N LEU A 112 37.29 5.37 -34.84
CA LEU A 112 37.46 5.12 -33.40
C LEU A 112 36.85 6.18 -32.46
N PRO A 113 36.97 7.51 -32.70
CA PRO A 113 36.39 8.51 -31.81
C PRO A 113 34.85 8.53 -31.85
N VAL A 114 34.25 8.17 -32.99
CA VAL A 114 32.79 8.11 -33.15
C VAL A 114 32.21 6.95 -32.33
N ILE A 115 32.89 5.79 -32.34
CA ILE A 115 32.47 4.63 -31.54
C ILE A 115 32.58 4.94 -30.04
N SER A 116 33.67 5.60 -29.62
CA SER A 116 33.88 5.99 -28.22
C SER A 116 32.79 6.95 -27.70
N THR A 117 32.44 7.96 -28.49
CA THR A 117 31.38 8.92 -28.12
C THR A 117 29.99 8.26 -28.08
N LEU A 118 29.68 7.36 -29.02
CA LEU A 118 28.44 6.58 -28.99
C LEU A 118 28.33 5.69 -27.75
N LEU A 119 29.42 5.03 -27.35
CA LEU A 119 29.47 4.21 -26.13
C LEU A 119 29.29 5.06 -24.86
N LEU A 120 29.85 6.27 -24.82
CA LEU A 120 29.63 7.21 -23.72
C LEU A 120 28.16 7.63 -23.62
N VAL A 121 27.54 8.00 -24.75
CA VAL A 121 26.11 8.36 -24.78
C VAL A 121 25.24 7.18 -24.33
N ALA A 122 25.52 5.96 -24.81
CA ALA A 122 24.81 4.76 -24.39
C ALA A 122 24.94 4.51 -22.87
N LYS A 123 26.14 4.65 -22.30
CA LYS A 123 26.37 4.55 -20.84
C LYS A 123 25.55 5.59 -20.06
N TRP A 124 25.53 6.85 -20.51
CA TRP A 124 24.72 7.90 -19.87
C TRP A 124 23.23 7.61 -19.93
N LEU A 125 22.71 7.13 -21.06
CA LEU A 125 21.31 6.74 -21.19
C LEU A 125 20.95 5.58 -20.25
N LEU A 126 21.84 4.60 -20.08
CA LEU A 126 21.65 3.50 -19.13
C LEU A 126 21.64 4.00 -17.69
N LEU A 127 22.54 4.92 -17.32
CA LEU A 127 22.58 5.53 -15.98
C LEU A 127 21.31 6.34 -15.70
N MET A 128 20.85 7.15 -16.65
CA MET A 128 19.60 7.92 -16.52
C MET A 128 18.38 7.01 -16.37
N ARG A 129 18.34 5.90 -17.12
CA ARG A 129 17.28 4.89 -16.99
C ARG A 129 17.31 4.20 -15.62
N ALA A 130 18.49 3.83 -15.13
CA ALA A 130 18.65 3.23 -13.81
C ALA A 130 18.22 4.21 -12.70
N PHE A 131 18.63 5.48 -12.79
CA PHE A 131 18.21 6.53 -11.85
C PHE A 131 16.70 6.72 -11.85
N TYR A 132 16.06 6.77 -13.03
CA TYR A 132 14.61 6.87 -13.14
C TYR A 132 13.88 5.69 -12.49
N LEU A 133 14.36 4.45 -12.68
CA LEU A 133 13.78 3.26 -12.06
C LEU A 133 13.90 3.30 -10.52
N ILE A 134 15.07 3.69 -10.01
CA ILE A 134 15.30 3.84 -8.56
C ILE A 134 14.37 4.93 -7.99
N ALA A 135 14.28 6.08 -8.65
CA ALA A 135 13.39 7.17 -8.24
C ALA A 135 11.91 6.74 -8.24
N ARG A 136 11.47 5.99 -9.26
CA ARG A 136 10.12 5.45 -9.37
C ARG A 136 9.82 4.44 -8.26
N LEU A 137 10.75 3.53 -7.96
CA LEU A 137 10.63 2.58 -6.85
C LEU A 137 10.58 3.31 -5.51
N ALA A 138 11.49 4.25 -5.26
CA ALA A 138 11.49 5.07 -4.05
C ALA A 138 10.17 5.84 -3.86
N PHE A 139 9.65 6.44 -4.92
CA PHE A 139 8.35 7.12 -4.89
C PHE A 139 7.20 6.15 -4.56
N SER A 140 7.21 4.95 -5.13
CA SER A 140 6.21 3.92 -4.82
C SER A 140 6.25 3.48 -3.36
N LEU A 141 7.44 3.29 -2.78
CA LEU A 141 7.63 2.92 -1.38
C LEU A 141 7.18 4.03 -0.43
N VAL A 142 7.52 5.29 -0.72
CA VAL A 142 7.06 6.45 0.05
C VAL A 142 5.53 6.55 0.02
N ARG A 143 4.89 6.30 -1.13
CA ARG A 143 3.43 6.29 -1.24
C ARG A 143 2.80 5.20 -0.37
N ILE A 144 3.36 3.99 -0.37
CA ILE A 144 2.90 2.88 0.48
C ILE A 144 3.08 3.23 1.97
N GLN A 145 4.26 3.73 2.37
CA GLN A 145 4.53 4.12 3.75
C GLN A 145 3.59 5.22 4.24
N ARG A 146 3.28 6.22 3.40
CA ARG A 146 2.29 7.26 3.73
C ARG A 146 0.89 6.70 3.91
N ARG A 147 0.49 5.69 3.14
CA ARG A 147 -0.81 5.02 3.32
C ARG A 147 -0.85 4.24 4.64
N LEU A 148 0.21 3.48 4.93
CA LEU A 148 0.36 2.75 6.18
C LEU A 148 0.37 3.67 7.40
N SER A 149 1.10 4.79 7.34
CA SER A 149 1.15 5.73 8.46
C SER A 149 -0.22 6.35 8.74
N LYS A 150 -0.97 6.74 7.69
CA LYS A 150 -2.35 7.24 7.83
C LYS A 150 -3.26 6.20 8.46
N LYS A 151 -3.15 4.93 8.04
CA LYS A 151 -3.98 3.84 8.57
C LYS A 151 -3.64 3.50 10.02
N ARG A 152 -2.35 3.50 10.38
CA ARG A 152 -1.91 3.36 11.78
C ARG A 152 -2.48 4.45 12.68
N ILE A 153 -2.44 5.71 12.22
CA ILE A 153 -3.02 6.83 12.97
C ILE A 153 -4.54 6.66 13.10
N ALA A 154 -5.24 6.31 12.01
CA ALA A 154 -6.68 6.09 12.04
C ALA A 154 -7.09 4.93 12.96
N LEU A 155 -6.34 3.81 12.98
CA LEU A 155 -6.57 2.70 13.90
C LEU A 155 -6.29 3.10 15.36
N ALA A 156 -5.21 3.84 15.62
CA ALA A 156 -4.90 4.32 16.96
C ALA A 156 -5.97 5.28 17.50
N GLU A 157 -6.46 6.20 16.66
CA GLU A 157 -7.55 7.11 17.00
C GLU A 157 -8.83 6.33 17.32
N ARG A 158 -9.16 5.35 16.49
CA ARG A 158 -10.29 4.44 16.69
C ARG A 158 -10.18 3.68 18.01
N HIS A 159 -9.02 3.11 18.34
CA HIS A 159 -8.80 2.43 19.63
C HIS A 159 -8.95 3.40 20.80
N SER A 160 -8.46 4.64 20.66
CA SER A 160 -8.62 5.67 21.68
C SER A 160 -10.09 6.02 21.91
N ARG A 161 -10.89 6.15 20.85
CA ARG A 161 -12.34 6.42 20.94
C ARG A 161 -13.06 5.29 21.66
N LEU A 162 -12.75 4.04 21.31
CA LEU A 162 -13.34 2.87 21.94
C LEU A 162 -12.95 2.78 23.43
N ASN A 163 -11.69 3.05 23.75
CA ASN A 163 -11.23 3.09 25.14
C ASN A 163 -11.94 4.19 25.94
N SER A 164 -12.13 5.38 25.37
CA SER A 164 -12.90 6.45 26.04
C SER A 164 -14.36 6.10 26.24
N LYS A 165 -15.00 5.38 25.29
CA LYS A 165 -16.37 4.87 25.42
C LYS A 165 -16.47 3.93 26.61
N LEU A 166 -15.57 2.95 26.69
CA LEU A 166 -15.59 1.92 27.74
C LEU A 166 -15.27 2.49 29.13
N VAL A 167 -14.31 3.42 29.24
CA VAL A 167 -14.01 4.11 30.50
C VAL A 167 -15.19 4.97 30.97
N GLY A 168 -15.91 5.61 30.03
CA GLY A 168 -17.15 6.33 30.34
C GLY A 168 -18.24 5.41 30.87
N LEU A 169 -18.40 4.23 30.27
CA LEU A 169 -19.33 3.20 30.74
C LEU A 169 -18.94 2.67 32.12
N ASP A 170 -17.66 2.45 32.39
CA ASP A 170 -17.17 2.05 33.73
C ASP A 170 -17.52 3.06 34.81
N SER A 171 -17.36 4.35 34.49
CA SER A 171 -17.69 5.43 35.40
C SER A 171 -19.21 5.50 35.66
N ALA A 172 -20.03 5.23 34.64
CA ALA A 172 -21.49 5.16 34.79
C ALA A 172 -21.94 3.93 35.60
N VAL A 173 -21.34 2.76 35.34
CA VAL A 173 -21.65 1.50 36.03
C VAL A 173 -21.21 1.54 37.49
N ALA A 174 -20.06 2.15 37.81
CA ALA A 174 -19.59 2.34 39.18
C ALA A 174 -20.54 3.20 40.04
N VAL A 175 -21.35 4.05 39.40
CA VAL A 175 -22.33 4.91 40.07
C VAL A 175 -23.72 4.27 40.15
N GLY A 176 -24.07 3.35 39.24
CA GLY A 176 -25.46 2.87 39.08
C GLY A 176 -25.72 1.40 39.36
N ASP A 177 -24.81 0.47 39.03
CA ASP A 177 -25.21 -0.93 38.76
C ASP A 177 -24.43 -2.00 39.56
N GLY A 178 -23.40 -1.63 40.32
CA GLY A 178 -22.70 -2.55 41.24
C GLY A 178 -22.04 -3.78 40.59
N ARG A 179 -21.94 -3.85 39.26
CA ARG A 179 -21.34 -5.00 38.56
C ARG A 179 -19.82 -5.02 38.82
N PRO A 180 -19.28 -6.08 39.44
CA PRO A 180 -17.87 -6.16 39.80
C PRO A 180 -17.01 -6.32 38.54
N VAL A 181 -15.87 -5.62 38.45
CA VAL A 181 -14.92 -5.64 37.30
C VAL A 181 -14.62 -7.05 36.76
N ASP A 182 -14.72 -8.07 37.61
CA ASP A 182 -14.52 -9.49 37.30
C ASP A 182 -15.59 -10.10 36.36
N TRP A 183 -16.75 -9.46 36.18
CA TRP A 183 -17.85 -9.98 35.36
C TRP A 183 -17.45 -10.14 33.88
N VAL A 184 -16.55 -9.29 33.39
CA VAL A 184 -16.06 -9.33 31.99
C VAL A 184 -15.29 -10.62 31.73
N ASP A 185 -14.43 -11.02 32.66
CA ASP A 185 -13.64 -12.24 32.54
C ASP A 185 -14.50 -13.49 32.70
N GLU A 186 -15.51 -13.43 33.57
CA GLU A 186 -16.49 -14.50 33.73
C GLU A 186 -17.27 -14.74 32.43
N VAL A 187 -17.91 -13.69 31.91
CA VAL A 187 -18.78 -13.79 30.72
C VAL A 187 -17.99 -14.19 29.48
N THR A 188 -16.79 -13.65 29.28
CA THR A 188 -15.97 -13.97 28.09
C THR A 188 -15.37 -15.37 28.12
N ARG A 189 -15.47 -16.12 29.22
CA ARG A 189 -15.02 -17.52 29.36
C ARG A 189 -16.17 -18.52 29.24
N LEU A 190 -17.42 -18.07 29.22
CA LEU A 190 -18.57 -18.94 29.11
C LEU A 190 -18.62 -19.63 27.74
N PRO A 191 -19.02 -20.92 27.68
CA PRO A 191 -19.24 -21.61 26.42
C PRO A 191 -20.47 -21.03 25.70
N LEU A 192 -20.47 -21.15 24.37
CA LEU A 192 -21.53 -20.62 23.48
C LEU A 192 -22.96 -21.00 23.92
N SER A 193 -23.15 -22.24 24.38
CA SER A 193 -24.45 -22.74 24.83
C SER A 193 -24.98 -22.01 26.07
N GLN A 194 -24.10 -21.62 26.99
CA GLN A 194 -24.44 -20.87 28.20
C GLN A 194 -24.69 -19.40 27.87
N LEU A 195 -23.85 -18.78 27.03
CA LEU A 195 -24.06 -17.41 26.54
C LEU A 195 -25.43 -17.26 25.88
N ARG A 196 -25.77 -18.19 24.97
CA ARG A 196 -27.08 -18.20 24.31
C ARG A 196 -28.23 -18.30 25.32
N ARG A 197 -28.07 -19.13 26.35
CA ARG A 197 -29.09 -19.30 27.39
C ARG A 197 -29.28 -18.03 28.22
N GLN A 198 -28.20 -17.33 28.53
CA GLN A 198 -28.26 -16.06 29.27
C GLN A 198 -28.89 -14.94 28.45
N LEU A 199 -28.56 -14.84 27.15
CA LEU A 199 -29.19 -13.91 26.21
C LEU A 199 -30.70 -14.17 26.08
N GLN A 200 -31.10 -15.44 25.89
CA GLN A 200 -32.52 -15.82 25.80
C GLN A 200 -33.30 -15.53 27.09
N LYS A 201 -32.65 -15.65 28.24
CA LYS A 201 -33.25 -15.37 29.56
C LYS A 201 -33.21 -13.89 29.94
N ARG A 202 -32.69 -13.01 29.09
CA ARG A 202 -32.45 -11.58 29.40
C ARG A 202 -31.62 -11.35 30.66
N GLN A 203 -30.74 -12.30 31.00
CA GLN A 203 -29.79 -12.13 32.09
C GLN A 203 -28.60 -11.27 31.67
N ILE A 204 -28.27 -11.28 30.38
CA ILE A 204 -27.26 -10.44 29.74
C ILE A 204 -27.87 -9.94 28.44
N THR A 205 -27.62 -8.68 28.07
CA THR A 205 -28.00 -8.10 26.78
C THR A 205 -26.90 -8.30 25.75
N ALA A 206 -27.23 -8.28 24.46
CA ALA A 206 -26.24 -8.40 23.39
C ALA A 206 -25.24 -7.22 23.45
N ILE A 207 -25.70 -6.02 23.83
CA ILE A 207 -24.82 -4.86 24.01
C ILE A 207 -23.84 -5.04 25.19
N ASP A 208 -24.29 -5.55 26.33
CA ASP A 208 -23.42 -5.81 27.48
C ASP A 208 -22.37 -6.88 27.14
N LEU A 209 -22.81 -7.93 26.43
CA LEU A 209 -21.93 -8.98 25.95
C LEU A 209 -20.88 -8.42 25.00
N LEU A 210 -21.29 -7.59 24.04
CA LEU A 210 -20.39 -6.93 23.11
C LEU A 210 -19.35 -6.08 23.85
N ASP A 211 -19.77 -5.24 24.81
CA ASP A 211 -18.86 -4.39 25.58
C ASP A 211 -17.84 -5.22 26.39
N ALA A 212 -18.26 -6.35 26.97
CA ALA A 212 -17.36 -7.27 27.68
C ALA A 212 -16.25 -7.80 26.76
N PHE A 213 -16.62 -8.28 25.57
CA PHE A 213 -15.61 -8.72 24.60
C PHE A 213 -14.76 -7.55 24.09
N GLN A 214 -15.31 -6.33 23.99
CA GLN A 214 -14.59 -5.15 23.46
C GLN A 214 -13.46 -4.75 24.42
N ARG A 215 -13.72 -4.84 25.73
CA ARG A 215 -12.72 -4.66 26.78
C ARG A 215 -11.59 -5.68 26.67
N LYS A 216 -11.94 -6.97 26.51
CA LYS A 216 -10.96 -8.03 26.33
C LYS A 216 -10.12 -7.82 25.06
N ALA A 217 -10.75 -7.42 23.96
CA ALA A 217 -10.06 -7.09 22.72
C ALA A 217 -9.07 -5.92 22.89
N LEU A 218 -9.46 -4.85 23.60
CA LEU A 218 -8.54 -3.76 23.91
C LEU A 218 -7.38 -4.20 24.79
N ALA A 219 -7.62 -5.02 25.82
CA ALA A 219 -6.55 -5.56 26.65
C ALA A 219 -5.54 -6.39 25.83
N LEU A 220 -6.02 -7.17 24.85
CA LEU A 220 -5.17 -7.92 23.92
C LEU A 220 -4.38 -7.02 22.95
N ILE A 221 -4.96 -5.90 22.52
CA ILE A 221 -4.27 -4.89 21.70
C ILE A 221 -3.20 -4.17 22.52
N GLN A 222 -3.51 -3.78 23.75
CA GLN A 222 -2.59 -3.08 24.67
C GLN A 222 -1.40 -3.96 25.06
N SER A 223 -1.63 -5.27 25.25
CA SER A 223 -0.57 -6.26 25.48
C SER A 223 0.25 -6.59 24.22
N GLN A 224 -0.02 -5.95 23.08
CA GLN A 224 0.74 -6.06 21.83
C GLN A 224 0.85 -7.49 21.27
N THR A 225 -0.16 -8.32 21.55
CA THR A 225 -0.22 -9.71 21.06
C THR A 225 -0.24 -9.82 19.52
N GLY A 226 -0.68 -8.76 18.83
CA GLY A 226 -0.75 -8.72 17.37
C GLY A 226 -1.87 -9.58 16.77
N CYS A 227 -2.69 -10.23 17.59
CA CYS A 227 -3.76 -11.12 17.15
C CYS A 227 -4.96 -10.39 16.54
N ILE A 228 -5.15 -9.11 16.86
CA ILE A 228 -6.32 -8.33 16.42
C ILE A 228 -5.86 -7.30 15.38
N ALA A 229 -6.46 -7.37 14.20
CA ALA A 229 -6.18 -6.46 13.09
C ALA A 229 -6.92 -5.12 13.24
N GLU A 230 -8.23 -5.21 13.47
CA GLU A 230 -9.16 -4.08 13.46
C GLU A 230 -10.43 -4.44 14.25
N ILE A 231 -10.93 -3.50 15.06
CA ILE A 231 -12.23 -3.61 15.73
C ILE A 231 -13.32 -2.97 14.84
N ILE A 232 -14.49 -3.60 14.77
CA ILE A 232 -15.64 -3.15 13.98
C ILE A 232 -16.53 -2.27 14.85
N TYR A 233 -16.58 -0.98 14.54
CA TYR A 233 -17.34 0.03 15.28
C TYR A 233 -18.85 -0.03 15.02
N GLY A 234 -19.25 -0.61 13.89
CA GLY A 234 -20.66 -0.83 13.56
C GLY A 234 -21.34 -1.90 14.42
N ALA A 235 -20.56 -2.71 15.15
CA ALA A 235 -21.07 -3.82 15.93
C ALA A 235 -22.04 -3.37 17.04
N ASP A 236 -21.90 -2.15 17.54
CA ASP A 236 -22.80 -1.59 18.56
C ASP A 236 -24.25 -1.49 18.04
N VAL A 237 -24.41 -1.04 16.79
CA VAL A 237 -25.72 -0.91 16.13
C VAL A 237 -26.33 -2.29 15.90
N ASP A 238 -25.51 -3.25 15.45
CA ASP A 238 -25.95 -4.62 15.20
C ASP A 238 -26.37 -5.32 16.52
N ALA A 239 -25.67 -5.05 17.63
CA ALA A 239 -26.00 -5.57 18.94
C ALA A 239 -27.31 -4.98 19.49
N ILE A 240 -27.52 -3.67 19.36
CA ILE A 240 -28.78 -3.03 19.74
C ILE A 240 -29.95 -3.62 18.94
N TYR A 241 -29.77 -3.77 17.62
CA TYR A 241 -30.78 -4.39 16.77
C TYR A 241 -31.05 -5.85 17.16
N ALA A 242 -30.02 -6.61 17.55
CA ALA A 242 -30.18 -7.96 18.04
C ALA A 242 -30.99 -8.02 19.34
N ASP A 243 -30.81 -7.05 20.25
CA ASP A 243 -31.61 -6.97 21.47
C ASP A 243 -33.08 -6.60 21.19
N GLU A 244 -33.33 -5.60 20.34
CA GLU A 244 -34.68 -5.17 19.93
C GLU A 244 -35.46 -6.28 19.21
N THR A 245 -34.78 -7.04 18.34
CA THR A 245 -35.39 -8.16 17.62
C THR A 245 -35.74 -9.33 18.53
N LEU A 246 -35.02 -9.51 19.65
CA LEU A 246 -35.40 -10.48 20.67
C LEU A 246 -36.61 -9.99 21.49
N ASP A 247 -36.75 -8.69 21.73
CA ASP A 247 -37.85 -8.12 22.54
C ASP A 247 -39.17 -8.15 21.76
N SER A 248 -39.13 -7.79 20.48
CA SER A 248 -40.29 -7.79 19.59
C SER A 248 -40.87 -9.18 19.31
N LYS A 249 -40.07 -10.24 19.44
CA LYS A 249 -40.49 -11.64 19.20
C LYS A 249 -41.17 -12.31 20.40
N LEU A 250 -41.21 -11.62 21.55
CA LEU A 250 -41.75 -12.13 22.82
C LEU A 250 -43.25 -11.77 22.97
N PRO A 251 -44.11 -12.21 22.03
CA PRO A 251 -45.13 -13.18 22.50
C PRO A 251 -45.53 -14.31 21.53
N ASN A 252 -45.18 -14.28 20.23
CA ASN A 252 -45.76 -15.20 19.23
C ASN A 252 -44.79 -15.71 18.13
N ALA A 253 -43.47 -15.52 18.27
CA ALA A 253 -42.54 -15.86 17.19
C ALA A 253 -42.21 -17.36 17.11
N THR A 254 -42.81 -18.04 16.15
CA THR A 254 -42.56 -19.44 15.76
C THR A 254 -41.21 -19.65 15.05
N THR A 255 -40.45 -18.59 14.78
CA THR A 255 -39.14 -18.66 14.13
C THR A 255 -38.02 -18.64 15.15
N PRO A 256 -37.22 -19.72 15.26
CA PRO A 256 -36.10 -19.76 16.21
C PRO A 256 -35.10 -18.67 15.84
N ALA A 257 -34.69 -17.87 16.84
CA ALA A 257 -33.56 -16.96 16.69
C ALA A 257 -32.33 -17.75 16.21
N SER A 258 -31.53 -17.14 15.33
CA SER A 258 -30.30 -17.74 14.81
C SER A 258 -29.41 -18.23 15.95
N LEU A 259 -28.66 -19.32 15.73
CA LEU A 259 -27.78 -19.91 16.74
C LEU A 259 -26.78 -18.90 17.35
N LEU A 260 -26.40 -17.89 16.56
CA LEU A 260 -25.42 -16.87 16.91
C LEU A 260 -26.05 -15.48 17.13
N HIS A 261 -27.38 -15.43 17.32
CA HIS A 261 -28.10 -14.16 17.52
C HIS A 261 -27.57 -13.42 18.74
N GLY A 262 -27.13 -12.17 18.55
CA GLY A 262 -26.59 -11.32 19.62
C GLY A 262 -25.23 -11.76 20.18
N ILE A 263 -24.58 -12.78 19.61
CA ILE A 263 -23.29 -13.26 20.08
C ILE A 263 -22.18 -12.64 19.21
N PRO A 264 -21.24 -11.88 19.80
CA PRO A 264 -20.16 -11.27 19.04
C PRO A 264 -19.23 -12.34 18.47
N ILE A 265 -18.92 -12.23 17.18
CA ILE A 265 -17.98 -13.13 16.50
C ILE A 265 -16.72 -12.41 16.04
N SER A 266 -15.60 -13.11 16.09
CA SER A 266 -14.36 -12.70 15.48
C SER A 266 -14.21 -13.33 14.10
N LEU A 267 -13.78 -12.54 13.11
CA LEU A 267 -13.58 -13.03 11.75
C LEU A 267 -12.11 -12.95 11.37
N LYS A 268 -11.65 -13.96 10.64
CA LYS A 268 -10.34 -13.89 10.00
C LYS A 268 -10.33 -12.80 8.94
N GLU A 269 -9.23 -12.06 8.81
CA GLU A 269 -9.11 -10.93 7.88
C GLU A 269 -9.43 -11.29 6.41
N MET A 270 -9.27 -12.56 6.03
CA MET A 270 -9.58 -13.06 4.68
C MET A 270 -11.07 -12.98 4.34
N ILE A 271 -11.97 -12.83 5.32
CA ILE A 271 -13.41 -12.68 5.09
C ILE A 271 -13.72 -11.19 4.88
N PRO A 272 -14.26 -10.79 3.72
CA PRO A 272 -14.57 -9.39 3.45
C PRO A 272 -15.76 -8.90 4.31
N VAL A 273 -15.59 -7.79 5.03
CA VAL A 273 -16.70 -7.11 5.75
C VAL A 273 -16.94 -5.74 5.13
N CYS A 274 -18.20 -5.45 4.82
CA CYS A 274 -18.60 -4.27 4.06
C CYS A 274 -18.24 -2.98 4.82
N GLY A 275 -17.65 -2.01 4.11
CA GLY A 275 -17.24 -0.74 4.72
C GLY A 275 -15.92 -0.79 5.50
N TYR A 276 -15.28 -1.96 5.58
CA TYR A 276 -13.98 -2.15 6.23
C TYR A 276 -12.93 -2.58 5.19
N ASP A 277 -11.65 -2.38 5.54
CA ASP A 277 -10.54 -2.77 4.68
C ASP A 277 -10.46 -4.29 4.55
N HIS A 278 -10.10 -4.81 3.39
CA HIS A 278 -9.83 -6.24 3.17
C HIS A 278 -8.40 -6.39 2.67
N THR A 279 -7.45 -6.51 3.60
CA THR A 279 -6.03 -6.54 3.21
C THR A 279 -5.53 -7.94 2.90
N MET A 280 -6.18 -8.98 3.45
CA MET A 280 -5.75 -10.38 3.35
C MET A 280 -4.29 -10.59 3.80
N GLY A 281 -3.79 -9.75 4.71
CA GLY A 281 -2.39 -9.75 5.13
C GLY A 281 -1.41 -9.07 4.16
N TYR A 282 -1.88 -8.48 3.06
CA TYR A 282 -1.04 -7.79 2.07
C TYR A 282 -1.06 -6.27 2.24
N VAL A 283 0.14 -5.69 2.39
CA VAL A 283 0.35 -4.22 2.47
C VAL A 283 -0.20 -3.48 1.25
N HIS A 284 -0.21 -4.11 0.08
CA HIS A 284 -0.73 -3.49 -1.14
C HIS A 284 -2.23 -3.21 -1.07
N ASN A 285 -2.98 -4.03 -0.34
CA ASN A 285 -4.45 -3.97 -0.25
C ASN A 285 -4.93 -3.07 0.90
N VAL A 286 -4.01 -2.41 1.60
CA VAL A 286 -4.34 -1.40 2.61
C VAL A 286 -5.12 -0.27 1.92
N SER A 287 -6.26 0.15 2.50
CA SER A 287 -7.26 1.04 1.90
C SER A 287 -8.10 0.47 0.74
N GLY A 288 -8.01 -0.83 0.47
CA GLY A 288 -8.98 -1.54 -0.37
C GLY A 288 -10.26 -1.79 0.42
N LEU A 289 -11.31 -1.02 0.17
CA LEU A 289 -12.63 -1.28 0.74
C LEU A 289 -13.18 -2.60 0.19
N ALA A 290 -13.67 -3.46 1.08
CA ALA A 290 -14.34 -4.67 0.67
C ALA A 290 -15.66 -4.33 -0.04
N PHE A 291 -15.80 -4.74 -1.30
CA PHE A 291 -17.08 -4.67 -2.01
C PHE A 291 -17.89 -5.93 -1.72
N CYS A 292 -18.98 -5.77 -0.97
CA CYS A 292 -19.84 -6.90 -0.62
C CYS A 292 -20.87 -7.17 -1.71
N ARG A 293 -20.72 -8.30 -2.41
CA ARG A 293 -21.78 -8.83 -3.28
C ARG A 293 -22.45 -10.10 -2.75
N SER A 294 -21.86 -10.77 -1.75
CA SER A 294 -22.19 -12.18 -1.45
C SER A 294 -22.50 -12.57 0.00
N ILE A 295 -22.36 -11.70 1.01
CA ILE A 295 -22.59 -12.09 2.42
C ILE A 295 -24.00 -11.67 2.86
N ARG A 296 -25.04 -12.08 2.13
CA ARG A 296 -26.42 -11.68 2.46
C ARG A 296 -27.03 -12.43 3.65
N GLY A 297 -26.46 -13.57 4.03
CA GLY A 297 -26.95 -14.41 5.15
C GLY A 297 -26.28 -14.16 6.50
N MET A 298 -25.29 -13.27 6.59
CA MET A 298 -24.51 -13.03 7.83
C MET A 298 -24.76 -11.64 8.43
N TYR A 299 -25.61 -10.81 7.78
CA TYR A 299 -25.92 -9.46 8.23
C TYR A 299 -26.64 -9.41 9.59
N ASP A 300 -27.23 -10.51 10.03
CA ASP A 300 -27.94 -10.59 11.32
C ASP A 300 -27.03 -11.00 12.49
N ILE A 301 -25.72 -11.20 12.26
CA ILE A 301 -24.77 -11.62 13.29
C ILE A 301 -23.80 -10.46 13.56
N PRO A 302 -23.72 -9.96 14.82
CA PRO A 302 -22.81 -8.88 15.15
C PRO A 302 -21.35 -9.33 14.99
N VAL A 303 -20.69 -8.80 13.96
CA VAL A 303 -19.26 -9.04 13.74
C VAL A 303 -18.47 -8.02 14.52
N MET A 304 -17.59 -8.50 15.38
CA MET A 304 -17.02 -7.66 16.42
C MET A 304 -15.60 -7.17 16.11
N PHE A 305 -14.71 -8.07 15.70
CA PHE A 305 -13.34 -7.71 15.37
C PHE A 305 -12.74 -8.70 14.38
N ARG A 306 -11.67 -8.27 13.70
CA ARG A 306 -10.90 -9.14 12.81
C ARG A 306 -9.61 -9.63 13.44
N ILE A 307 -9.33 -10.91 13.24
CA ILE A 307 -8.13 -11.59 13.72
C ILE A 307 -7.12 -11.69 12.58
N VAL A 308 -5.86 -11.37 12.89
CA VAL A 308 -4.70 -11.75 12.08
C VAL A 308 -4.29 -13.15 12.53
N ASP A 309 -4.10 -14.07 11.60
CA ASP A 309 -3.40 -15.32 11.90
C ASP A 309 -2.00 -14.97 12.42
N THR A 310 -1.82 -14.96 13.74
CA THR A 310 -0.50 -15.10 14.32
C THR A 310 -0.14 -16.57 14.13
N LYS A 311 1.09 -16.84 13.67
CA LYS A 311 1.60 -18.21 13.60
C LYS A 311 1.33 -18.86 14.96
N SER A 312 0.55 -19.92 14.97
CA SER A 312 0.53 -20.87 16.06
C SER A 312 1.93 -21.45 16.12
N ASP A 313 2.73 -20.99 17.09
CA ASP A 313 3.97 -21.67 17.47
C ASP A 313 3.68 -23.09 17.97
#